data_AF-A0A142X202-F1
#
_entry.id   AF-A0A142X202-F1
#
_cell.length_a   1.000
_cell.length_b   1.000
_cell.length_c   1.000
_cell.angle_alpha   90.00
_cell.angle_beta   90.00
_cell.angle_gamma   90.00
#
_symmetry.space_group_name_H-M   'P 1'
#
loop_
_entity.id
_entity.type
_entity.pdbx_description
1 polymer ?
#
loop_
_entity_poly.entity_id
_entity_poly.type
_entity_poly.pdbx_seq_one_letter_code
_entity_poly.pdbx_strand_id
1 'polypeptide(L)' 'MPTDEDNLETSATDWVIDHPQTTPLFDRHGVDYSCAGKSLRYACRQAGVEPEAFLAELLAMIRANGPGTN' A
#
# COMPACT_ATOMS: atom_id res chain seq x y z
N MET A 1 -3.59 -24.51 0.19
CA MET A 1 -4.30 -23.27 0.55
C MET A 1 -3.26 -22.17 0.55
N PRO A 2 -3.24 -21.20 -0.38
CA PRO A 2 -2.38 -20.04 -0.20
C PRO A 2 -3.18 -18.98 0.58
N THR A 3 -2.59 -18.51 1.66
CA THR A 3 -3.13 -17.45 2.50
C THR A 3 -2.99 -16.12 1.77
N ASP A 4 -4.08 -15.36 1.75
CA ASP A 4 -4.20 -13.96 1.31
C ASP A 4 -3.42 -12.99 2.24
N GLU A 5 -2.35 -13.48 2.88
CA GLU A 5 -1.69 -12.84 4.03
C GLU A 5 -0.57 -11.86 3.67
N ASP A 6 -0.17 -11.72 2.40
CA ASP A 6 0.99 -10.89 2.06
C ASP A 6 0.73 -10.00 0.84
N ASN A 7 -0.32 -9.17 0.92
CA ASN A 7 -0.47 -8.03 0.01
C ASN A 7 0.67 -6.98 0.19
N LEU A 8 1.57 -7.23 1.15
CA LEU A 8 2.85 -6.56 1.35
C LEU A 8 3.93 -7.01 0.34
N GLU A 9 3.78 -8.18 -0.29
CA GLU A 9 4.67 -8.64 -1.38
C GLU A 9 4.36 -7.93 -2.70
N THR A 10 3.12 -7.49 -2.88
CA THR A 10 2.68 -6.60 -3.97
C THR A 10 3.53 -5.33 -3.96
N SER A 11 4.00 -4.90 -5.14
CA SER A 11 4.82 -3.69 -5.24
C SER A 11 4.00 -2.46 -4.85
N ALA A 12 4.64 -1.51 -4.18
CA ALA A 12 4.02 -0.21 -3.87
C ALA A 12 3.52 0.49 -5.15
N THR A 13 4.20 0.26 -6.27
CA THR A 13 3.81 0.77 -7.58
C THR A 13 2.48 0.19 -8.07
N ASP A 14 2.24 -1.12 -7.96
CA ASP A 14 0.96 -1.75 -8.34
C ASP A 14 -0.19 -1.17 -7.50
N TRP A 15 0.02 -1.03 -6.19
CA TRP A 15 -0.95 -0.38 -5.30
C TRP A 15 -1.30 1.05 -5.72
N VAL A 16 -0.31 1.85 -6.09
CA VAL A 16 -0.53 3.23 -6.56
C VAL A 16 -1.18 3.27 -7.94
N ILE A 17 -0.91 2.29 -8.81
CA ILE A 17 -1.55 2.15 -10.12
C ILE A 17 -3.03 1.79 -9.96
N ASP A 18 -3.36 0.79 -9.15
CA ASP A 18 -4.75 0.36 -8.88
C ASP A 18 -5.52 1.39 -8.04
N HIS A 19 -4.83 2.03 -7.10
CA HIS A 19 -5.41 2.92 -6.11
C HIS A 19 -4.60 4.21 -5.96
N PRO A 20 -4.66 5.12 -6.96
CA PRO A 20 -3.93 6.40 -6.92
C PRO A 20 -4.33 7.31 -5.73
N GLN A 21 -5.48 7.04 -5.09
CA GLN A 21 -5.88 7.70 -3.84
C GLN A 21 -4.94 7.41 -2.66
N THR A 22 -4.16 6.32 -2.73
CA THR A 22 -3.19 5.94 -1.70
C THR A 22 -1.87 6.69 -1.84
N THR A 23 -1.56 7.26 -3.02
CA THR A 23 -0.37 8.08 -3.27
C THR A 23 -0.07 9.13 -2.19
N PRO A 24 -1.03 9.96 -1.73
CA PRO A 24 -0.77 10.91 -0.65
C PRO A 24 -0.39 10.24 0.68
N LEU A 25 -0.84 9.01 0.94
CA LEU A 25 -0.46 8.23 2.11
C LEU A 25 1.00 7.74 1.97
N PHE A 26 1.39 7.25 0.79
CA PHE A 26 2.79 6.91 0.51
C PHE A 26 3.73 8.12 0.67
N ASP A 27 3.38 9.26 0.09
CA ASP A 27 4.18 10.50 0.15
C ASP A 27 4.30 11.02 1.59
N ARG A 28 3.19 11.01 2.35
CA ARG A 28 3.16 11.41 3.77
C ARG A 28 4.05 10.54 4.66
N HIS A 29 4.11 9.24 4.38
CA HIS A 29 4.95 8.30 5.10
C HIS A 29 6.39 8.23 4.57
N GLY A 30 6.71 8.91 3.46
CA GLY A 30 8.02 8.84 2.81
C GLY A 30 8.31 7.48 2.17
N VAL A 31 7.27 6.72 1.82
CA VAL A 31 7.38 5.40 1.21
C VAL A 31 7.55 5.58 -0.30
N ASP A 32 8.76 5.32 -0.78
CA ASP A 32 9.11 5.44 -2.20
C ASP A 32 8.44 4.34 -3.04
N TYR A 33 7.45 4.73 -3.85
CA TYR A 33 6.73 3.85 -4.78
C TYR A 33 7.24 3.95 -6.23
N SER A 34 8.30 4.73 -6.48
CA SER A 34 8.88 4.95 -7.81
C SER A 34 9.69 3.77 -8.36
N CYS A 35 10.01 2.75 -7.54
CA CYS A 35 10.70 1.55 -8.00
C CYS A 35 9.75 0.35 -8.06
N ALA A 36 9.34 -0.02 -9.28
CA ALA A 36 8.49 -1.19 -9.56
C ALA A 36 9.08 -2.55 -9.14
N GLY A 37 10.33 -2.58 -8.64
CA GLY A 37 11.00 -3.79 -8.16
C GLY A 37 11.03 -3.95 -6.64
N LYS A 38 10.33 -3.11 -5.88
CA LYS A 38 10.28 -3.19 -4.40
C LYS A 38 8.88 -3.50 -3.93
N SER A 39 8.75 -4.58 -3.17
CA SER A 39 7.54 -4.92 -2.42
C SER A 39 7.18 -3.80 -1.45
N LEU A 40 5.89 -3.60 -1.20
CA LEU A 40 5.38 -2.65 -0.23
C LEU A 40 6.09 -2.79 1.13
N ARG A 41 6.31 -4.03 1.58
CA ARG A 41 7.05 -4.35 2.81
C ARG A 41 8.44 -3.71 2.87
N TYR A 42 9.17 -3.79 1.75
CA TYR A 42 10.53 -3.29 1.66
C TYR A 42 10.55 -1.77 1.67
N ALA A 43 9.62 -1.13 0.95
CA ALA A 43 9.49 0.31 0.91
C ALA A 43 9.13 0.89 2.29
N CYS A 44 8.18 0.28 3.01
CA CYS A 44 7.84 0.66 4.37
C CYS A 44 9.03 0.52 5.33
N ARG A 45 9.73 -0.63 5.29
CA ARG A 45 10.94 -0.82 6.11
C ARG A 45 12.04 0.18 5.82
N GLN A 46 12.25 0.54 4.55
CA GLN A 46 13.23 1.54 4.14
C GLN A 46 12.86 2.94 4.65
N ALA A 47 11.57 3.26 4.70
CA ALA A 47 11.04 4.50 5.28
C ALA A 47 11.00 4.49 6.83
N GLY A 48 11.27 3.35 7.47
CA GLY A 48 11.15 3.18 8.93
C GLY A 48 9.71 3.08 9.42
N VAL A 49 8.78 2.74 8.53
CA VAL A 49 7.35 2.59 8.81
C VAL A 49 7.02 1.11 8.94
N GLU A 50 6.15 0.79 9.90
CA GLU A 50 5.65 -0.58 10.08
C GLU A 50 4.77 -0.98 8.88
N PRO A 51 5.15 -2.00 8.10
CA PRO A 51 4.43 -2.38 6.90
C PRO A 51 3.00 -2.84 7.18
N GLU A 52 2.77 -3.54 8.29
CA GLU A 52 1.44 -4.00 8.69
C GLU A 52 0.51 -2.84 9.05
N ALA A 53 1.02 -1.84 9.78
CA ALA A 53 0.26 -0.63 10.12
C ALA A 53 -0.07 0.19 8.85
N PHE A 54 0.91 0.35 7.97
CA PHE A 54 0.73 1.04 6.69
C PHE A 54 -0.32 0.35 5.82
N LEU A 55 -0.26 -0.98 5.71
CA LEU A 55 -1.25 -1.76 4.95
C LEU A 55 -2.65 -1.63 5.55
N ALA A 56 -2.79 -1.65 6.87
CA ALA A 56 -4.08 -1.46 7.53
C ALA A 56 -4.69 -0.09 7.21
N GLU A 57 -3.88 0.96 7.23
CA GLU A 57 -4.30 2.34 6.91
C GLU A 57 -4.65 2.49 5.42
N LEU A 58 -3.83 1.90 4.54
CA LEU A 58 -4.06 1.84 3.10
C LEU A 58 -5.37 1.11 2.76
N LEU A 59 -5.61 -0.06 3.34
CA LEU A 59 -6.85 -0.82 3.17
C LEU A 59 -8.07 -0.08 3.72
N ALA A 60 -7.93 0.61 4.85
CA ALA A 60 -9.00 1.44 5.40
C ALA A 60 -9.35 2.59 4.45
N MET A 61 -8.36 3.22 3.83
CA MET A 61 -8.54 4.29 2.86
C MET A 61 -9.21 3.80 1.57
N ILE A 62 -8.84 2.61 1.09
CA ILE A 62 -9.49 1.97 -0.07
C ILE A 62 -10.93 1.59 0.25
N ARG A 63 -11.19 0.99 1.42
CA ARG A 63 -12.56 0.67 1.88
C ARG A 63 -13.42 1.91 2.06
N ALA A 64 -12.85 3.01 2.55
CA ALA A 64 -13.54 4.28 2.64
C ALA A 64 -13.88 4.86 1.25
N ASN A 65 -13.13 4.48 0.21
CA ASN A 65 -13.31 4.94 -1.16
C ASN A 65 -13.96 3.93 -2.12
N GLY A 66 -14.37 2.73 -1.68
CA GLY A 66 -15.05 1.79 -2.58
C GLY A 66 -15.95 0.75 -1.91
N PRO A 67 -17.04 0.29 -2.57
CA PRO A 67 -17.75 0.87 -3.71
C PRO A 67 -18.96 1.68 -3.25
N GLY A 68 -19.39 2.65 -4.07
CA GLY A 68 -20.68 3.30 -3.90
C GLY A 68 -21.81 2.28 -3.79
N THR A 69 -22.62 2.43 -2.74
CA THR A 69 -23.99 1.94 -2.72
C THR A 69 -24.78 2.81 -3.70
N ASN A 70 -25.10 2.26 -4.87
CA ASN A 70 -26.12 2.79 -5.77
C ASN A 70 -27.16 1.69 -5.98
#